data_AF-A0A1L8MA96-F1
#
_entry.id   AF-A0A1L8MA96-F1
#
_cell.length_a   1.000
_cell.length_b   1.000
_cell.length_c   1.000
_cell.angle_alpha   90.00
_cell.angle_beta   90.00
_cell.angle_gamma   90.00
#
_symmetry.space_group_name_H-M   'P 1'
#
loop_
_entity.id
_entity.type
_entity.pdbx_description
1 polymer ?
#
loop_
_entity_poly.entity_id
_entity_poly.type
_entity_poly.pdbx_seq_one_letter_code
_entity_poly.pdbx_strand_id
1 'polypeptide(L)'
;MKGGLVSLSLTAIQSAIQFLTIVVIAKYFTAELLGVYTFINTLLLVTGIVCSFGMRQSYLLNKDTYRLKTYLYARLLLSFPYCAFALIYYCFVFDSVTLLYVSIFFYRLVTFFTEILWSHFISCHSYKKLMLSQGVKSTLCFLVFLYSAHSGMSIERCFFYQVLTVAFLFVIFDSKVMYLSIAGTHSKLSEVKACIINSAPYFVGQSSIAFQNNSPRLILGFLSSSTALGLFSVAHQLYNVIFFAFSSMLNFYLKKRVGRKSILLPTFIVFLFCLALNIVWWLFGREFLKMFLSEEYLVIFYPTQFIFGFLFFKLCGYLIYWRMLSQGFIFKVVSHQVILAACTSLIAVIFIYVIPKSGVYFSIVVSFVFYFFYMLFLDRKINTQK
;
A
#
# COMPACT_ATOMS: atom_id res chain seq x y z
N MET A 1 7.63 -18.28 -16.41
CA MET A 1 7.59 -16.91 -17.00
C MET A 1 6.21 -16.25 -16.94
N LYS A 2 5.11 -16.98 -17.21
CA LYS A 2 3.73 -16.45 -17.20
C LYS A 2 3.29 -15.81 -15.85
N GLY A 3 3.69 -16.38 -14.71
CA GLY A 3 3.25 -15.92 -13.39
C GLY A 3 3.76 -14.54 -12.93
N GLY A 4 4.96 -14.14 -13.33
CA GLY A 4 5.51 -12.83 -12.97
C GLY A 4 4.86 -11.69 -13.76
N LEU A 5 4.52 -11.94 -15.03
CA LEU A 5 3.75 -10.99 -15.84
C LEU A 5 2.35 -10.78 -15.27
N VAL A 6 1.65 -11.84 -14.88
CA VAL A 6 0.32 -11.70 -14.26
C VAL A 6 0.39 -10.89 -12.96
N SER A 7 1.38 -11.15 -12.10
CA SER A 7 1.54 -10.37 -10.86
C SER A 7 1.81 -8.90 -11.15
N LEU A 8 2.63 -8.59 -12.16
CA LEU A 8 2.96 -7.24 -12.56
C LEU A 8 1.74 -6.49 -13.14
N SER A 9 1.01 -7.13 -14.06
CA SER A 9 -0.23 -6.60 -14.62
C SER A 9 -1.27 -6.32 -13.54
N LEU A 10 -1.38 -7.22 -12.55
CA LEU A 10 -2.32 -7.07 -11.46
C LEU A 10 -1.97 -5.88 -10.56
N THR A 11 -0.70 -5.72 -10.19
CA THR A 11 -0.26 -4.54 -9.42
C THR A 11 -0.49 -3.25 -10.21
N ALA A 12 -0.20 -3.23 -11.51
CA ALA A 12 -0.44 -2.08 -12.36
C ALA A 12 -1.94 -1.69 -12.42
N ILE A 13 -2.82 -2.68 -12.62
CA ILE A 13 -4.27 -2.47 -12.62
C ILE A 13 -4.74 -1.91 -11.27
N GLN A 14 -4.28 -2.48 -10.15
CA GLN A 14 -4.67 -2.00 -8.83
C GLN A 14 -4.18 -0.59 -8.54
N SER A 15 -2.93 -0.27 -8.90
CA SER A 15 -2.39 1.07 -8.73
C SER A 15 -3.15 2.09 -9.59
N ALA A 16 -3.48 1.73 -10.84
CA ALA A 16 -4.29 2.56 -11.72
C ALA A 16 -5.69 2.80 -11.14
N ILE A 17 -6.37 1.76 -10.68
CA ILE A 17 -7.70 1.87 -10.06
C ILE A 17 -7.66 2.75 -8.81
N GLN A 18 -6.68 2.56 -7.92
CA GLN A 18 -6.55 3.41 -6.72
C GLN A 18 -6.35 4.89 -7.07
N PHE A 19 -5.55 5.17 -8.11
CA PHE A 19 -5.39 6.52 -8.61
C PHE A 19 -6.69 7.07 -9.20
N LEU A 20 -7.38 6.30 -10.04
CA LEU A 20 -8.65 6.70 -10.63
C LEU A 20 -9.72 6.95 -9.56
N THR A 21 -9.77 6.19 -8.46
CA THR A 21 -10.68 6.49 -7.34
C THR A 21 -10.40 7.88 -6.77
N ILE A 22 -9.13 8.25 -6.57
CA ILE A 22 -8.78 9.61 -6.10
C ILE A 22 -9.20 10.66 -7.12
N VAL A 23 -9.00 10.40 -8.41
CA VAL A 23 -9.42 11.30 -9.50
C VAL A 23 -10.94 11.50 -9.48
N VAL A 24 -11.72 10.43 -9.33
CA VAL A 24 -13.19 10.52 -9.23
C VAL A 24 -13.60 11.33 -8.01
N ILE A 25 -12.97 11.10 -6.85
CA ILE A 25 -13.28 11.87 -5.64
C ILE A 25 -12.96 13.35 -5.84
N ALA A 26 -11.78 13.66 -6.38
CA ALA A 26 -11.36 15.04 -6.65
C ALA A 26 -12.24 15.77 -7.68
N LYS A 27 -12.75 15.05 -8.69
CA LYS A 27 -13.52 15.63 -9.80
C LYS A 27 -15.00 15.81 -9.48
N TYR A 28 -15.62 14.84 -8.81
CA TYR A 28 -17.06 14.83 -8.54
C TYR A 28 -17.43 15.32 -7.14
N PHE A 29 -16.45 15.44 -6.25
CA PHE A 29 -16.63 15.91 -4.88
C PHE A 29 -15.60 17.02 -4.57
N THR A 30 -15.35 17.30 -3.30
CA THR A 30 -14.44 18.38 -2.88
C THR A 30 -13.06 17.84 -2.48
N ALA A 31 -12.05 18.70 -2.58
CA ALA A 31 -10.71 18.41 -2.07
C ALA A 31 -10.70 18.12 -0.57
N GLU A 32 -11.61 18.73 0.19
CA GLU A 32 -11.85 18.43 1.59
C GLU A 32 -12.33 16.99 1.80
N LEU A 33 -13.35 16.54 1.06
CA LEU A 33 -13.85 15.16 1.15
C LEU A 33 -12.79 14.14 0.72
N LEU A 34 -11.94 14.48 -0.26
CA LEU A 34 -10.77 13.66 -0.59
C LEU A 34 -9.79 13.54 0.58
N GLY A 35 -9.57 14.64 1.31
CA GLY A 35 -8.76 14.67 2.52
C GLY A 35 -9.32 13.76 3.61
N VAL A 36 -10.61 13.90 3.92
CA VAL A 36 -11.33 13.06 4.88
C VAL A 36 -11.24 11.59 4.50
N TYR A 37 -11.56 11.25 3.25
CA TYR A 37 -11.41 9.89 2.72
C TYR A 37 -9.99 9.37 2.93
N THR A 38 -8.98 10.16 2.57
CA THR A 38 -7.60 9.71 2.66
C THR A 38 -7.15 9.53 4.10
N PHE A 39 -7.58 10.39 5.02
CA PHE A 39 -7.30 10.24 6.45
C PHE A 39 -7.86 8.92 6.99
N ILE A 40 -9.17 8.71 6.81
CA ILE A 40 -9.87 7.49 7.24
C ILE A 40 -9.23 6.26 6.63
N ASN A 41 -9.01 6.29 5.32
CA ASN A 41 -8.42 5.18 4.59
C ASN A 41 -6.99 4.89 5.08
N THR A 42 -6.20 5.90 5.41
CA THR A 42 -4.83 5.72 5.93
C THR A 42 -4.84 5.14 7.33
N LEU A 43 -5.71 5.61 8.23
CA LEU A 43 -5.90 5.03 9.57
C LEU A 43 -6.23 3.53 9.48
N LEU A 44 -7.25 3.19 8.69
CA LEU A 44 -7.69 1.80 8.49
C LEU A 44 -6.65 0.93 7.78
N LEU A 45 -5.84 1.52 6.90
CA LEU A 45 -4.76 0.81 6.22
C LEU A 45 -3.64 0.49 7.21
N VAL A 46 -3.23 1.45 8.05
CA VAL A 46 -2.19 1.25 9.07
C VAL A 46 -2.60 0.19 10.10
N THR A 47 -3.83 0.22 10.61
CA THR A 47 -4.34 -0.85 11.48
C THR A 47 -4.43 -2.18 10.74
N GLY A 48 -4.89 -2.15 9.49
CA GLY A 48 -4.97 -3.30 8.63
C GLY A 48 -3.61 -3.97 8.45
N ILE A 49 -2.53 -3.23 8.22
CA ILE A 49 -1.19 -3.79 8.00
C ILE A 49 -0.68 -4.52 9.24
N VAL A 50 -0.87 -3.94 10.42
CA VAL A 50 -0.46 -4.54 11.70
C VAL A 50 -1.14 -5.89 11.91
N CYS A 51 -2.40 -6.02 11.50
CA CYS A 51 -3.17 -7.25 11.66
C CYS A 51 -3.13 -8.19 10.44
N SER A 52 -2.68 -7.71 9.26
CA SER A 52 -2.90 -8.40 7.99
C SER A 52 -1.64 -8.83 7.25
N PHE A 53 -0.77 -7.87 6.93
CA PHE A 53 0.17 -8.03 5.83
C PHE A 53 1.28 -9.02 6.17
N GLY A 54 1.58 -9.18 7.47
CA GLY A 54 2.49 -10.21 7.96
C GLY A 54 2.01 -11.64 7.66
N MET A 55 0.72 -11.93 7.80
CA MET A 55 0.16 -13.27 7.50
C MET A 55 0.28 -13.62 6.02
N ARG A 56 0.06 -12.62 5.14
CA ARG A 56 0.18 -12.78 3.69
C ARG A 56 1.58 -13.23 3.31
N GLN A 57 2.59 -12.53 3.82
CA GLN A 57 3.99 -12.81 3.55
C GLN A 57 4.43 -14.14 4.19
N SER A 58 3.98 -14.41 5.42
CA SER A 58 4.21 -15.67 6.12
C SER A 58 3.67 -16.86 5.31
N TYR A 59 2.44 -16.78 4.79
CA TYR A 59 1.86 -17.85 3.99
C TYR A 59 2.66 -18.16 2.73
N LEU A 60 3.17 -17.13 2.05
CA LEU A 60 3.97 -17.30 0.82
C LEU A 60 5.31 -17.98 1.09
N LEU A 61 5.92 -17.73 2.25
CA LEU A 61 7.25 -18.22 2.61
C LEU A 61 7.21 -19.55 3.38
N ASN A 62 6.16 -19.78 4.17
CA ASN A 62 6.01 -20.93 5.07
C ASN A 62 4.78 -21.79 4.71
N LYS A 63 4.41 -21.84 3.42
CA LYS A 63 3.21 -22.56 2.93
C LYS A 63 3.16 -24.01 3.41
N ASP A 64 4.31 -24.67 3.46
CA ASP A 64 4.41 -26.10 3.78
C ASP A 64 4.35 -26.37 5.30
N THR A 65 4.50 -25.32 6.12
CA THR A 65 4.47 -25.43 7.59
C THR A 65 3.05 -25.48 8.15
N TYR A 66 2.12 -24.69 7.60
CA TYR A 66 0.73 -24.67 8.04
C TYR A 66 -0.25 -24.74 6.87
N ARG A 67 -1.31 -25.53 7.04
CA ARG A 67 -2.39 -25.63 6.05
C ARG A 67 -3.13 -24.30 5.90
N LEU A 68 -3.71 -24.05 4.72
CA LEU A 68 -4.52 -22.86 4.43
C LEU A 68 -5.61 -22.60 5.48
N LYS A 69 -6.26 -23.65 5.99
CA LYS A 69 -7.26 -23.54 7.06
C LYS A 69 -6.73 -22.86 8.33
N THR A 70 -5.50 -23.17 8.74
CA THR A 70 -4.89 -22.60 9.95
C THR A 70 -4.63 -21.11 9.77
N TYR A 71 -4.20 -20.70 8.57
CA TYR A 71 -4.08 -19.30 8.19
C TYR A 71 -5.43 -18.57 8.14
N LEU A 72 -6.50 -19.22 7.67
CA LEU A 72 -7.86 -18.66 7.68
C LEU A 72 -8.38 -18.46 9.10
N TYR A 73 -8.16 -19.41 10.01
CA TYR A 73 -8.50 -19.26 11.43
C TYR A 73 -7.66 -18.18 12.12
N ALA A 74 -6.36 -18.13 11.85
CA ALA A 74 -5.49 -17.06 12.36
C ALA A 74 -5.96 -15.68 11.86
N ARG A 75 -6.40 -15.58 10.61
CA ARG A 75 -6.96 -14.36 10.02
C ARG A 75 -8.22 -13.91 10.74
N LEU A 76 -9.12 -14.85 11.04
CA LEU A 76 -10.33 -14.56 11.82
C LEU A 76 -9.98 -14.06 13.22
N LEU A 77 -9.03 -14.70 13.91
CA LEU A 77 -8.57 -14.24 15.23
C LEU A 77 -7.95 -12.83 15.17
N LEU A 78 -7.22 -12.50 14.11
CA LEU A 78 -6.62 -11.17 13.91
C LEU A 78 -7.63 -10.11 13.44
N SER A 79 -8.82 -10.51 12.98
CA SER A 79 -9.88 -9.52 12.70
C SER A 79 -10.45 -8.90 13.98
N PHE A 80 -10.45 -9.59 15.12
CA PHE A 80 -10.91 -9.02 16.39
C PHE A 80 -10.09 -7.79 16.84
N PRO A 81 -8.74 -7.86 16.96
CA PRO A 81 -7.94 -6.68 17.30
C PRO A 81 -8.03 -5.62 16.20
N TYR A 82 -8.12 -6.00 14.91
CA TYR A 82 -8.34 -5.03 13.83
C TYR A 82 -9.66 -4.24 14.01
N CYS A 83 -10.76 -4.94 14.30
CA CYS A 83 -12.05 -4.33 14.59
C CYS A 83 -11.99 -3.47 15.86
N ALA A 84 -11.29 -3.92 16.91
CA ALA A 84 -11.12 -3.15 18.14
C ALA A 84 -10.34 -1.85 17.89
N PHE A 85 -9.24 -1.88 17.14
CA PHE A 85 -8.51 -0.66 16.76
C PHE A 85 -9.36 0.25 15.89
N ALA A 86 -10.09 -0.30 14.91
CA ALA A 86 -11.01 0.48 14.10
C ALA A 86 -12.13 1.13 14.94
N LEU A 87 -12.60 0.48 16.00
CA LEU A 87 -13.59 1.05 16.90
C LEU A 87 -12.98 2.14 17.80
N ILE A 88 -11.73 1.99 18.24
CA ILE A 88 -11.02 3.07 18.95
C ILE A 88 -10.92 4.30 18.06
N TYR A 89 -10.54 4.15 16.79
CA TYR A 89 -10.46 5.28 15.85
C TYR A 89 -11.82 5.89 15.54
N TYR A 90 -12.88 5.08 15.51
CA TYR A 90 -14.24 5.58 15.34
C TYR A 90 -14.61 6.62 16.40
N CYS A 91 -14.15 6.45 17.65
CA CYS A 91 -14.41 7.43 18.72
C CYS A 91 -13.75 8.81 18.48
N PHE A 92 -12.80 8.92 17.55
CA PHE A 92 -12.13 10.18 17.19
C PHE A 92 -12.68 10.79 15.89
N VAL A 93 -13.69 10.19 15.29
CA VAL A 93 -14.29 10.62 14.03
C VAL A 93 -15.54 11.45 14.30
N PHE A 94 -15.70 12.58 13.61
CA PHE A 94 -16.87 13.46 13.76
C PHE A 94 -18.15 12.84 13.19
N ASP A 95 -19.31 13.18 13.75
CA ASP A 95 -20.62 12.62 13.36
C ASP A 95 -20.93 12.75 11.87
N SER A 96 -20.44 13.82 11.21
CA SER A 96 -20.67 14.09 9.79
C SER A 96 -19.98 13.11 8.83
N VAL A 97 -19.00 12.33 9.29
CA VAL A 97 -18.18 11.44 8.45
C VAL A 97 -18.27 9.97 8.87
N THR A 98 -19.16 9.67 9.84
CA THR A 98 -19.41 8.34 10.40
C THR A 98 -19.77 7.29 9.34
N LEU A 99 -20.72 7.60 8.45
CA LEU A 99 -21.18 6.64 7.44
C LEU A 99 -20.07 6.33 6.41
N LEU A 100 -19.26 7.34 6.06
CA LEU A 100 -18.08 7.17 5.21
C LEU A 100 -17.07 6.24 5.89
N TYR A 101 -16.79 6.48 7.17
CA TYR A 101 -15.87 5.65 7.97
C TYR A 101 -16.30 4.19 7.99
N VAL A 102 -17.56 3.93 8.35
CA VAL A 102 -18.13 2.59 8.44
C VAL A 102 -18.07 1.88 7.07
N SER A 103 -18.39 2.59 5.99
CA SER A 103 -18.33 2.03 4.63
C SER A 103 -16.90 1.64 4.24
N ILE A 104 -15.93 2.53 4.46
CA ILE A 104 -14.51 2.22 4.16
C ILE A 104 -14.01 1.08 5.04
N PHE A 105 -14.40 1.03 6.32
CA PHE A 105 -14.06 -0.05 7.22
C PHE A 105 -14.56 -1.41 6.72
N PHE A 106 -15.84 -1.53 6.35
CA PHE A 106 -16.38 -2.79 5.82
C PHE A 106 -15.72 -3.19 4.50
N TYR A 107 -15.47 -2.24 3.60
CA TYR A 107 -14.73 -2.50 2.36
C TYR A 107 -13.34 -3.08 2.66
N ARG A 108 -12.63 -2.50 3.63
CA ARG A 108 -11.31 -2.97 4.08
C ARG A 108 -11.39 -4.33 4.78
N LEU A 109 -12.42 -4.59 5.57
CA LEU A 109 -12.64 -5.86 6.24
C LEU A 109 -12.88 -7.00 5.25
N VAL A 110 -13.72 -6.80 4.23
CA VAL A 110 -13.92 -7.80 3.17
C VAL A 110 -12.62 -8.04 2.42
N THR A 111 -11.90 -6.97 2.05
CA THR A 111 -10.59 -7.09 1.39
C THR A 111 -9.61 -7.87 2.26
N PHE A 112 -9.57 -7.59 3.56
CA PHE A 112 -8.75 -8.28 4.55
C PHE A 112 -8.99 -9.79 4.54
N PHE A 113 -10.22 -10.29 4.47
CA PHE A 113 -10.42 -11.75 4.39
C PHE A 113 -9.88 -12.36 3.09
N THR A 114 -9.85 -11.60 1.99
CA THR A 114 -9.47 -12.12 0.67
C THR A 114 -7.96 -12.18 0.41
N GLU A 115 -7.14 -11.38 1.10
CA GLU A 115 -5.70 -11.30 0.78
C GLU A 115 -4.93 -12.61 1.05
N ILE A 116 -5.42 -13.43 1.98
CA ILE A 116 -4.81 -14.75 2.25
C ILE A 116 -5.05 -15.72 1.09
N LEU A 117 -6.23 -15.64 0.45
CA LEU A 117 -6.52 -16.41 -0.77
C LEU A 117 -5.65 -15.94 -1.94
N TRP A 118 -5.35 -14.64 -2.03
CA TRP A 118 -4.43 -14.16 -3.05
C TRP A 118 -3.06 -14.81 -2.91
N SER A 119 -2.58 -14.96 -1.68
CA SER A 119 -1.32 -15.65 -1.37
C SER A 119 -1.39 -17.13 -1.73
N HIS A 120 -2.53 -17.77 -1.45
CA HIS A 120 -2.81 -19.14 -1.88
C HIS A 120 -2.79 -19.30 -3.40
N PHE A 121 -3.47 -18.44 -4.15
CA PHE A 121 -3.48 -18.52 -5.61
C PHE A 121 -2.11 -18.24 -6.21
N ILE A 122 -1.34 -17.32 -5.63
CA ILE A 122 0.05 -17.08 -6.03
C ILE A 122 0.91 -18.33 -5.80
N SER A 123 0.83 -18.94 -4.62
CA SER A 123 1.65 -20.10 -4.26
C SER A 123 1.24 -21.39 -4.95
N CYS A 124 0.00 -21.49 -5.41
CA CYS A 124 -0.51 -22.60 -6.24
C CYS A 124 -0.45 -22.30 -7.74
N HIS A 125 0.23 -21.21 -8.16
CA HIS A 125 0.32 -20.78 -9.56
C HIS A 125 -1.04 -20.63 -10.28
N SER A 126 -2.12 -20.42 -9.52
CA SER A 126 -3.50 -20.28 -10.00
C SER A 126 -3.81 -18.84 -10.42
N TYR A 127 -3.02 -18.32 -11.35
CA TYR A 127 -3.04 -16.91 -11.77
C TYR A 127 -4.38 -16.43 -12.36
N LYS A 128 -5.14 -17.31 -13.01
CA LYS A 128 -6.50 -17.00 -13.49
C LYS A 128 -7.45 -16.70 -12.32
N LYS A 129 -7.41 -17.52 -11.26
CA LYS A 129 -8.22 -17.30 -10.05
C LYS A 129 -7.82 -16.01 -9.33
N LEU A 130 -6.51 -15.72 -9.28
CA LEU A 130 -6.01 -14.46 -8.74
C LEU A 130 -6.56 -13.24 -9.51
N MET A 131 -6.53 -13.27 -10.85
CA MET A 131 -7.08 -12.19 -11.66
C MET A 131 -8.59 -11.98 -11.47
N LEU A 132 -9.37 -13.05 -11.32
CA LEU A 132 -10.80 -12.94 -11.02
C LEU A 132 -11.03 -12.37 -9.61
N SER A 133 -10.39 -12.95 -8.60
CA SER A 133 -10.54 -12.57 -7.18
C SER A 133 -10.12 -11.13 -6.89
N GLN A 134 -9.13 -10.61 -7.61
CA GLN A 134 -8.53 -9.32 -7.31
C GLN A 134 -8.70 -8.30 -8.44
N GLY A 135 -8.34 -8.64 -9.68
CA GLY A 135 -8.41 -7.73 -10.83
C GLY A 135 -9.86 -7.36 -11.20
N VAL A 136 -10.68 -8.37 -11.48
CA VAL A 136 -12.11 -8.15 -11.81
C VAL A 136 -12.84 -7.51 -10.64
N LYS A 137 -12.60 -7.99 -9.42
CA LYS A 137 -13.20 -7.41 -8.21
C LYS A 137 -12.90 -5.93 -8.05
N SER A 138 -11.63 -5.53 -8.11
CA SER A 138 -11.24 -4.11 -8.01
C SER A 138 -11.83 -3.28 -9.16
N THR A 139 -11.88 -3.84 -10.38
CA THR A 139 -12.41 -3.12 -11.56
C THR A 139 -13.91 -2.88 -11.41
N LEU A 140 -14.70 -3.89 -11.05
CA LEU A 140 -16.14 -3.74 -10.85
C LEU A 140 -16.46 -2.80 -9.68
N CYS A 141 -15.72 -2.90 -8.57
CA CYS A 141 -15.87 -1.97 -7.44
C CYS A 141 -15.59 -0.51 -7.85
N PHE A 142 -14.63 -0.29 -8.74
CA PHE A 142 -14.34 1.03 -9.29
C PHE A 142 -15.44 1.51 -10.24
N LEU A 143 -15.92 0.65 -11.14
CA LEU A 143 -16.98 1.02 -12.08
C LEU A 143 -18.29 1.39 -11.37
N VAL A 144 -18.67 0.64 -10.34
CA VAL A 144 -19.83 0.97 -9.50
C VAL A 144 -19.62 2.30 -8.77
N PHE A 145 -18.43 2.52 -8.19
CA PHE A 145 -18.11 3.78 -7.53
C PHE A 145 -18.17 4.98 -8.50
N LEU A 146 -17.60 4.83 -9.70
CA LEU A 146 -17.62 5.85 -10.75
C LEU A 146 -19.06 6.15 -11.21
N TYR A 147 -19.87 5.12 -11.43
CA TYR A 147 -21.26 5.27 -11.85
C TYR A 147 -22.09 6.00 -10.78
N SER A 148 -21.96 5.61 -9.52
CA SER A 148 -22.66 6.26 -8.40
C SER A 148 -22.26 7.72 -8.26
N ALA A 149 -20.95 8.02 -8.37
CA ALA A 149 -20.44 9.40 -8.31
C ALA A 149 -20.96 10.24 -9.49
N HIS A 150 -20.93 9.68 -10.70
CA HIS A 150 -21.44 10.35 -11.90
C HIS A 150 -22.95 10.62 -11.82
N SER A 151 -23.71 9.75 -11.13
CA SER A 151 -25.15 9.91 -10.91
C SER A 151 -25.50 10.95 -9.83
N GLY A 152 -24.52 11.69 -9.30
CA GLY A 152 -24.73 12.74 -8.30
C GLY A 152 -25.02 12.21 -6.89
N MET A 153 -24.67 10.95 -6.59
CA MET A 153 -24.83 10.41 -5.23
C MET A 153 -23.79 11.00 -4.28
N SER A 154 -24.14 11.07 -2.99
CA SER A 154 -23.20 11.48 -1.94
C SER A 154 -22.02 10.49 -1.82
N ILE A 155 -20.87 10.95 -1.34
CA ILE A 155 -19.65 10.14 -1.25
C ILE A 155 -19.85 8.90 -0.38
N GLU A 156 -20.63 9.02 0.69
CA GLU A 156 -20.96 7.92 1.60
C GLU A 156 -21.74 6.82 0.87
N ARG A 157 -22.75 7.20 0.08
CA ARG A 157 -23.54 6.25 -0.71
C ARG A 157 -22.68 5.58 -1.78
N CYS A 158 -21.76 6.31 -2.41
CA CYS A 158 -20.83 5.74 -3.38
C CYS A 158 -19.96 4.63 -2.75
N PHE A 159 -19.40 4.88 -1.56
CA PHE A 159 -18.65 3.86 -0.82
C PHE A 159 -19.53 2.73 -0.31
N PHE A 160 -20.76 3.00 0.10
CA PHE A 160 -21.71 1.96 0.50
C PHE A 160 -22.01 0.99 -0.65
N TYR A 161 -22.26 1.49 -1.86
CA TYR A 161 -22.43 0.63 -3.05
C TYR A 161 -21.15 -0.13 -3.40
N GLN A 162 -19.98 0.47 -3.17
CA GLN A 162 -18.70 -0.22 -3.31
C GLN A 162 -18.55 -1.38 -2.31
N VAL A 163 -19.03 -1.22 -1.07
CA VAL A 163 -19.08 -2.28 -0.05
C VAL A 163 -19.99 -3.43 -0.48
N LEU A 164 -21.21 -3.11 -0.93
CA LEU A 164 -22.14 -4.14 -1.42
C LEU A 164 -21.53 -4.92 -2.59
N THR A 165 -20.87 -4.21 -3.51
CA THR A 165 -20.19 -4.82 -4.66
C THR A 165 -19.07 -5.75 -4.20
N VAL A 166 -18.17 -5.30 -3.33
CA VAL A 166 -17.05 -6.15 -2.87
C VAL A 166 -17.54 -7.35 -2.07
N ALA A 167 -18.59 -7.20 -1.26
CA ALA A 167 -19.20 -8.28 -0.50
C ALA A 167 -19.85 -9.33 -1.41
N PHE A 168 -20.61 -8.89 -2.42
CA PHE A 168 -21.20 -9.77 -3.42
C PHE A 168 -20.14 -10.55 -4.20
N LEU A 169 -19.10 -9.86 -4.68
CA LEU A 169 -18.01 -10.50 -5.43
C LEU A 169 -17.16 -11.42 -4.54
N PHE A 170 -17.03 -11.12 -3.25
CA PHE A 170 -16.43 -12.02 -2.27
C PHE A 170 -17.20 -13.34 -2.16
N VAL A 171 -18.54 -13.27 -2.06
CA VAL A 171 -19.40 -14.46 -2.02
C VAL A 171 -19.21 -15.30 -3.29
N ILE A 172 -19.16 -14.67 -4.46
CA ILE A 172 -19.03 -15.39 -5.75
C ILE A 172 -17.66 -16.03 -5.94
N PHE A 173 -16.57 -15.26 -5.75
CA PHE A 173 -15.24 -15.68 -6.16
C PHE A 173 -14.41 -16.34 -5.07
N ASP A 174 -14.58 -15.91 -3.81
CA ASP A 174 -13.64 -16.20 -2.73
C ASP A 174 -14.24 -17.15 -1.68
N SER A 175 -15.54 -16.99 -1.36
CA SER A 175 -16.19 -17.71 -0.25
C SER A 175 -16.19 -19.23 -0.43
N LYS A 176 -16.45 -19.74 -1.64
CA LYS A 176 -16.47 -21.17 -1.93
C LYS A 176 -15.12 -21.82 -1.64
N VAL A 177 -14.02 -21.16 -2.00
CA VAL A 177 -12.66 -21.66 -1.75
C VAL A 177 -12.36 -21.66 -0.25
N MET A 178 -12.75 -20.60 0.48
CA MET A 178 -12.57 -20.54 1.94
C MET A 178 -13.37 -21.64 2.64
N TYR A 179 -14.65 -21.80 2.28
CA TYR A 179 -15.55 -22.79 2.86
C TYR A 179 -15.01 -24.21 2.66
N LEU A 180 -14.67 -24.59 1.42
CA LEU A 180 -14.13 -25.92 1.13
C LEU A 180 -12.78 -26.18 1.82
N SER A 181 -12.00 -25.14 2.10
CA SER A 181 -10.73 -25.27 2.82
C SER A 181 -10.91 -25.53 4.31
N ILE A 182 -12.05 -25.12 4.87
CA ILE A 182 -12.37 -25.24 6.31
C ILE A 182 -13.23 -26.48 6.58
N ALA A 183 -14.05 -26.92 5.62
CA ALA A 183 -14.91 -28.08 5.74
C ALA A 183 -14.10 -29.36 6.03
N GLY A 184 -14.47 -30.10 7.08
CA GLY A 184 -14.02 -31.47 7.33
C GLY A 184 -13.09 -31.69 8.54
N THR A 185 -12.30 -30.71 9.00
CA THR A 185 -11.50 -30.86 10.24
C THR A 185 -11.12 -29.53 10.89
N HIS A 186 -11.35 -29.37 12.19
CA HIS A 186 -10.91 -28.20 12.95
C HIS A 186 -9.38 -28.11 13.04
N SER A 187 -8.81 -26.90 12.96
CA SER A 187 -7.41 -26.67 13.34
C SER A 187 -7.32 -26.56 14.86
N LYS A 188 -6.30 -27.18 15.48
CA LYS A 188 -6.08 -27.02 16.93
C LYS A 188 -5.72 -25.56 17.22
N LEU A 189 -6.26 -25.00 18.30
CA LEU A 189 -5.95 -23.61 18.70
C LEU A 189 -4.44 -23.39 18.91
N SER A 190 -3.73 -24.40 19.38
CA SER A 190 -2.27 -24.37 19.53
C SER A 190 -1.54 -24.16 18.20
N GLU A 191 -1.99 -24.81 17.12
CA GLU A 191 -1.42 -24.63 15.77
C GLU A 191 -1.70 -23.23 15.23
N VAL A 192 -2.89 -22.70 15.48
CA VAL A 192 -3.26 -21.33 15.07
C VAL A 192 -2.41 -20.30 15.81
N LYS A 193 -2.23 -20.47 17.13
CA LYS A 193 -1.35 -19.61 17.94
C LYS A 193 0.10 -19.67 17.45
N ALA A 194 0.63 -20.87 17.20
CA ALA A 194 1.98 -21.04 16.67
C ALA A 194 2.14 -20.37 15.29
N CYS A 195 1.13 -20.47 14.42
CA CYS A 195 1.12 -19.80 13.13
C CYS A 195 1.19 -18.28 13.26
N ILE A 196 0.43 -17.67 14.18
CA ILE A 196 0.47 -16.23 14.45
C ILE A 196 1.85 -15.82 14.98
N ILE A 197 2.39 -16.53 15.98
CA ILE A 197 3.69 -16.23 16.59
C ILE A 197 4.82 -16.33 15.56
N ASN A 198 4.84 -17.39 14.75
CA ASN A 198 5.84 -17.56 13.69
C ASN A 198 5.69 -16.55 12.56
N SER A 199 4.52 -15.93 12.45
CA SER A 199 4.28 -14.84 11.51
C SER A 199 4.71 -13.46 12.06
N ALA A 200 4.92 -13.32 13.38
CA ALA A 200 5.25 -12.07 14.09
C ALA A 200 6.34 -11.22 13.39
N PRO A 201 7.50 -11.77 12.97
CA PRO A 201 8.55 -10.98 12.35
C PRO A 201 8.12 -10.32 11.02
N TYR A 202 7.24 -10.99 10.27
CA TYR A 202 6.71 -10.46 9.02
C TYR A 202 5.72 -9.33 9.25
N PHE A 203 4.94 -9.37 10.33
CA PHE A 203 4.08 -8.25 10.71
C PHE A 203 4.90 -7.02 11.03
N VAL A 204 5.94 -7.15 11.86
CA VAL A 204 6.80 -6.02 12.23
C VAL A 204 7.43 -5.40 10.98
N GLY A 205 8.05 -6.21 10.12
CA GLY A 205 8.70 -5.68 8.91
C GLY A 205 7.75 -4.99 7.94
N GLN A 206 6.57 -5.58 7.66
CA GLN A 206 5.60 -4.96 6.75
C GLN A 206 4.94 -3.72 7.36
N SER A 207 4.66 -3.75 8.67
CA SER A 207 4.12 -2.60 9.40
C SER A 207 5.08 -1.43 9.38
N SER A 208 6.37 -1.66 9.57
CA SER A 208 7.37 -0.58 9.51
C SER A 208 7.46 0.07 8.13
N ILE A 209 7.52 -0.72 7.05
CA ILE A 209 7.57 -0.19 5.68
C ILE A 209 6.34 0.66 5.38
N ALA A 210 5.18 0.16 5.78
CA ALA A 210 3.95 0.85 5.46
C ALA A 210 3.69 2.07 6.36
N PHE A 211 4.11 2.02 7.63
CA PHE A 211 4.12 3.20 8.50
C PHE A 211 5.06 4.27 7.96
N GLN A 212 6.26 3.89 7.52
CA GLN A 212 7.18 4.81 6.82
C GLN A 212 6.52 5.48 5.61
N ASN A 213 5.80 4.73 4.79
CA ASN A 213 5.20 5.26 3.56
C ASN A 213 3.91 6.06 3.81
N ASN A 214 3.25 5.92 4.97
CA ASN A 214 1.97 6.57 5.25
C ASN A 214 2.02 7.58 6.41
N SER A 215 3.11 7.61 7.19
CA SER A 215 3.21 8.53 8.33
C SER A 215 3.13 10.00 7.92
N PRO A 216 3.66 10.48 6.78
CA PRO A 216 3.43 11.86 6.36
C PRO A 216 1.95 12.20 6.15
N ARG A 217 1.15 11.25 5.62
CA ARG A 217 -0.31 11.43 5.46
C ARG A 217 -1.03 11.46 6.81
N LEU A 218 -0.67 10.55 7.72
CA LEU A 218 -1.26 10.51 9.06
C LEU A 218 -0.95 11.81 9.82
N ILE A 219 0.31 12.20 9.87
CA ILE A 219 0.77 13.38 10.60
C ILE A 219 0.13 14.64 10.01
N LEU A 220 0.09 14.77 8.68
CA LEU A 220 -0.61 15.89 8.04
C LEU A 220 -2.10 15.91 8.38
N GLY A 221 -2.76 14.75 8.43
CA GLY A 221 -4.17 14.65 8.81
C GLY A 221 -4.46 15.04 10.26
N PHE A 222 -3.50 14.84 11.18
CA PHE A 222 -3.63 15.30 12.57
C PHE A 222 -3.27 16.78 12.77
N LEU A 223 -2.36 17.33 11.95
CA LEU A 223 -1.79 18.68 12.16
C LEU A 223 -2.30 19.75 11.19
N SER A 224 -3.03 19.39 10.13
CA SER A 224 -3.44 20.32 9.07
C SER A 224 -4.89 20.11 8.63
N SER A 225 -5.36 20.95 7.70
CA SER A 225 -6.73 20.88 7.20
C SER A 225 -6.96 19.68 6.28
N SER A 226 -8.21 19.20 6.25
CA SER A 226 -8.71 18.18 5.31
C SER A 226 -8.33 18.51 3.86
N THR A 227 -8.52 19.76 3.43
CA THR A 227 -8.16 20.22 2.08
C THR A 227 -6.67 20.07 1.77
N ALA A 228 -5.78 20.43 2.70
CA ALA A 228 -4.34 20.27 2.53
C ALA A 228 -3.96 18.80 2.38
N LEU A 229 -4.56 17.92 3.19
CA LEU A 229 -4.41 16.48 3.06
C LEU A 229 -4.95 15.97 1.72
N GLY A 230 -6.08 16.47 1.23
CA GLY A 230 -6.65 16.11 -0.07
C GLY A 230 -5.69 16.40 -1.22
N LEU A 231 -5.15 17.62 -1.29
CA LEU A 231 -4.16 18.02 -2.29
C LEU A 231 -2.90 17.15 -2.22
N PHE A 232 -2.36 16.99 -1.01
CA PHE A 232 -1.19 16.14 -0.77
C PHE A 232 -1.42 14.68 -1.19
N SER A 233 -2.62 14.16 -0.97
CA SER A 233 -2.95 12.76 -1.23
C SER A 233 -2.90 12.41 -2.72
N VAL A 234 -3.24 13.36 -3.59
CA VAL A 234 -3.08 13.22 -5.04
C VAL A 234 -1.60 13.09 -5.42
N ALA A 235 -0.77 14.05 -5.01
CA ALA A 235 0.68 14.02 -5.26
C ALA A 235 1.32 12.75 -4.70
N HIS A 236 0.92 12.38 -3.49
CA HIS A 236 1.40 11.16 -2.83
C HIS A 236 0.98 9.90 -3.57
N GLN A 237 -0.24 9.84 -4.12
CA GLN A 237 -0.69 8.67 -4.85
C GLN A 237 0.00 8.54 -6.20
N LEU A 238 0.24 9.66 -6.90
CA LEU A 238 0.97 9.67 -8.17
C LEU A 238 2.34 9.01 -8.03
N TYR A 239 3.14 9.40 -7.02
CA TYR A 239 4.44 8.75 -6.82
C TYR A 239 4.30 7.29 -6.36
N ASN A 240 3.32 6.96 -5.53
CA ASN A 240 3.11 5.58 -5.06
C ASN A 240 2.82 4.64 -6.23
N VAL A 241 1.97 5.05 -7.18
CA VAL A 241 1.64 4.25 -8.38
C VAL A 241 2.91 3.92 -9.16
N ILE A 242 3.74 4.94 -9.40
CA ILE A 242 5.00 4.81 -10.12
C ILE A 242 5.97 3.91 -9.34
N PHE A 243 6.09 4.13 -8.03
CA PHE A 243 6.94 3.33 -7.14
C PHE A 243 6.54 1.86 -7.15
N PHE A 244 5.24 1.53 -7.03
CA PHE A 244 4.76 0.15 -7.02
C PHE A 244 4.88 -0.53 -8.38
N ALA A 245 4.60 0.18 -9.47
CA ALA A 245 4.81 -0.33 -10.83
C ALA A 245 6.29 -0.69 -11.05
N PHE A 246 7.20 0.23 -10.69
CA PHE A 246 8.63 0.00 -10.83
C PHE A 246 9.14 -1.11 -9.90
N SER A 247 8.76 -1.09 -8.62
CA SER A 247 9.17 -2.09 -7.64
C SER A 247 8.74 -3.50 -8.05
N SER A 248 7.54 -3.64 -8.63
CA SER A 248 7.03 -4.92 -9.12
C SER A 248 7.83 -5.44 -10.32
N MET A 249 8.18 -4.56 -11.26
CA MET A 249 9.05 -4.88 -12.41
C MET A 249 10.44 -5.29 -11.95
N LEU A 250 10.99 -4.55 -10.99
CA LEU A 250 12.32 -4.79 -10.45
C LEU A 250 12.40 -6.12 -9.69
N ASN A 251 11.39 -6.45 -8.87
CA ASN A 251 11.34 -7.73 -8.15
C ASN A 251 11.38 -8.92 -9.11
N PHE A 252 10.71 -8.82 -10.26
CA PHE A 252 10.75 -9.86 -11.29
C PHE A 252 12.15 -9.98 -11.93
N TYR A 253 12.80 -8.84 -12.20
CA TYR A 253 14.15 -8.81 -12.77
C TYR A 253 15.21 -9.36 -11.79
N LEU A 254 15.17 -8.93 -10.53
CA LEU A 254 16.12 -9.33 -9.49
C LEU A 254 15.98 -10.82 -9.12
N LYS A 255 14.74 -11.35 -9.05
CA LYS A 255 14.49 -12.78 -8.80
C LYS A 255 15.06 -13.69 -9.89
N LYS A 256 15.21 -13.20 -11.14
CA LYS A 256 15.85 -13.95 -12.23
C LYS A 256 17.37 -13.92 -12.20
N ARG A 257 17.99 -13.00 -11.45
CA ARG A 257 19.44 -12.77 -11.42
C ARG A 257 20.03 -12.91 -10.02
N VAL A 258 19.44 -13.79 -9.20
CA VAL A 258 19.93 -14.17 -7.87
C VAL A 258 21.40 -14.60 -8.01
N GLY A 259 22.32 -13.75 -7.55
CA GLY A 259 23.76 -14.04 -7.54
C GLY A 259 24.71 -12.99 -8.11
N ARG A 260 24.25 -11.94 -8.81
CA ARG A 260 25.19 -10.90 -9.32
C ARG A 260 25.49 -9.82 -8.28
N LYS A 261 26.77 -9.57 -8.02
CA LYS A 261 27.28 -8.55 -7.06
C LYS A 261 27.03 -7.09 -7.47
N SER A 262 26.78 -6.81 -8.75
CA SER A 262 26.74 -5.44 -9.29
C SER A 262 25.32 -4.84 -9.33
N ILE A 263 25.11 -3.74 -8.59
CA ILE A 263 23.88 -2.91 -8.60
C ILE A 263 23.95 -1.80 -9.67
N LEU A 264 25.11 -1.57 -10.31
CA LEU A 264 25.34 -0.43 -11.22
C LEU A 264 24.33 -0.36 -12.36
N LEU A 265 24.09 -1.45 -13.08
CA LEU A 265 23.16 -1.47 -14.21
C LEU A 265 21.70 -1.22 -13.77
N PRO A 266 21.15 -1.89 -12.73
CA PRO A 266 19.86 -1.54 -12.16
C PRO A 266 19.74 -0.06 -11.73
N THR A 267 20.77 0.50 -11.08
CA THR A 267 20.78 1.92 -10.69
C THR A 267 20.74 2.85 -11.89
N PHE A 268 21.45 2.52 -12.97
CA PHE A 268 21.42 3.31 -14.20
C PHE A 268 20.03 3.28 -14.86
N ILE A 269 19.35 2.12 -14.85
CA ILE A 269 17.96 2.01 -15.33
C ILE A 269 17.01 2.86 -14.47
N VAL A 270 17.17 2.84 -13.14
CA VAL A 270 16.39 3.71 -12.22
C VAL A 270 16.63 5.18 -12.55
N PHE A 271 17.88 5.58 -12.81
CA PHE A 271 18.22 6.96 -13.18
C PHE A 271 17.50 7.38 -14.47
N LEU A 272 17.62 6.61 -15.55
CA LEU A 272 16.95 6.91 -16.82
C LEU A 272 15.43 6.96 -16.67
N PHE A 273 14.86 6.04 -15.88
CA PHE A 273 13.42 6.02 -15.61
C PHE A 273 12.96 7.29 -14.87
N CYS A 274 13.63 7.66 -13.78
CA CYS A 274 13.29 8.88 -13.03
C CYS A 274 13.51 10.15 -13.88
N LEU A 275 14.56 10.19 -14.71
CA LEU A 275 14.80 11.31 -15.62
C LEU A 275 13.67 11.45 -16.65
N ALA A 276 13.31 10.36 -17.33
CA ALA A 276 12.21 10.34 -18.28
C ALA A 276 10.88 10.73 -17.62
N LEU A 277 10.60 10.21 -16.41
CA LEU A 277 9.42 10.55 -15.64
C LEU A 277 9.35 12.06 -15.32
N ASN A 278 10.46 12.65 -14.88
CA ASN A 278 10.52 14.09 -14.59
C ASN A 278 10.31 14.93 -15.86
N ILE A 279 10.85 14.51 -17.00
CA ILE A 279 10.64 15.21 -18.29
C ILE A 279 9.17 15.11 -18.72
N VAL A 280 8.58 13.91 -18.65
CA VAL A 280 7.17 13.70 -19.00
C VAL A 280 6.24 14.51 -18.10
N TRP A 281 6.48 14.52 -16.78
CA TRP A 281 5.68 15.33 -15.86
C TRP A 281 5.87 16.82 -16.09
N TRP A 282 7.10 17.27 -16.38
CA TRP A 282 7.34 18.67 -16.72
C TRP A 282 6.57 19.13 -17.96
N LEU A 283 6.59 18.32 -19.03
CA LEU A 283 5.93 18.65 -20.30
C LEU A 283 4.41 18.53 -20.23
N PHE A 284 3.88 17.49 -19.58
CA PHE A 284 2.45 17.15 -19.66
C PHE A 284 1.71 17.23 -18.33
N GLY A 285 2.39 17.41 -17.20
CA GLY A 285 1.81 17.32 -15.86
C GLY A 285 0.73 18.38 -15.58
N ARG A 286 0.89 19.60 -16.10
CA ARG A 286 -0.13 20.65 -15.95
C ARG A 286 -1.44 20.29 -16.67
N GLU A 287 -1.33 19.87 -17.93
CA GLU A 287 -2.49 19.46 -18.73
C GLU A 287 -3.14 18.19 -18.18
N PHE A 288 -2.32 17.25 -17.67
CA PHE A 288 -2.81 16.08 -16.96
C PHE A 288 -3.66 16.45 -15.73
N LEU A 289 -3.18 17.37 -14.89
CA LEU A 289 -3.92 17.81 -13.70
C LEU A 289 -5.23 18.51 -14.09
N LYS A 290 -5.22 19.38 -15.09
CA LYS A 290 -6.44 20.06 -15.59
C LYS A 290 -7.45 19.07 -16.16
N MET A 291 -7.00 18.11 -16.96
CA MET A 291 -7.88 17.17 -17.66
C MET A 291 -8.56 16.18 -16.70
N PHE A 292 -7.82 15.68 -15.71
CA PHE A 292 -8.33 14.65 -14.80
C PHE A 292 -8.95 15.20 -13.51
N LEU A 293 -8.43 16.30 -12.96
CA LEU A 293 -8.85 16.83 -11.67
C LEU A 293 -9.61 18.15 -11.84
N SER A 294 -8.89 19.28 -11.84
CA SER A 294 -9.37 20.65 -12.11
C SER A 294 -8.19 21.63 -12.01
N GLU A 295 -8.42 22.92 -12.27
CA GLU A 295 -7.37 23.96 -12.10
C GLU A 295 -6.89 24.13 -10.66
N GLU A 296 -7.75 23.84 -9.66
CA GLU A 296 -7.41 23.95 -8.23
C GLU A 296 -6.24 23.03 -7.84
N TYR A 297 -6.07 21.92 -8.55
CA TYR A 297 -4.99 20.97 -8.32
C TYR A 297 -3.67 21.37 -9.00
N LEU A 298 -3.60 22.47 -9.75
CA LEU A 298 -2.33 22.93 -10.33
C LEU A 298 -1.29 23.29 -9.26
N VAL A 299 -1.73 23.63 -8.04
CA VAL A 299 -0.84 23.92 -6.90
C VAL A 299 0.09 22.75 -6.55
N ILE A 300 -0.29 21.50 -6.87
CA ILE A 300 0.54 20.32 -6.60
C ILE A 300 1.51 19.97 -7.73
N PHE A 301 1.54 20.74 -8.82
CA PHE A 301 2.42 20.48 -9.97
C PHE A 301 3.90 20.49 -9.58
N TYR A 302 4.39 21.58 -8.99
CA TYR A 302 5.78 21.70 -8.57
C TYR A 302 6.14 20.73 -7.43
N PRO A 303 5.32 20.59 -6.36
CA PRO A 303 5.58 19.57 -5.34
C PRO A 303 5.72 18.16 -5.90
N THR A 304 4.88 17.78 -6.87
CA THR A 304 4.95 16.46 -7.52
C THR A 304 6.22 16.32 -8.34
N GLN A 305 6.63 17.35 -9.10
CA GLN A 305 7.91 17.37 -9.82
C GLN A 305 9.08 17.15 -8.85
N PHE A 306 9.08 17.84 -7.70
CA PHE A 306 10.11 17.65 -6.68
C PHE A 306 10.12 16.20 -6.15
N ILE A 307 8.97 15.61 -5.85
CA ILE A 307 8.90 14.20 -5.43
C ILE A 307 9.46 13.28 -6.52
N PHE A 308 9.13 13.51 -7.80
CA PHE A 308 9.63 12.69 -8.90
C PHE A 308 11.15 12.84 -9.08
N GLY A 309 11.71 14.03 -8.90
CA GLY A 309 13.16 14.26 -8.93
C GLY A 309 13.90 13.43 -7.90
N PHE A 310 13.35 13.32 -6.69
CA PHE A 310 13.96 12.60 -5.58
C PHE A 310 13.54 11.13 -5.46
N LEU A 311 12.56 10.68 -6.25
CA LEU A 311 12.13 9.28 -6.31
C LEU A 311 13.30 8.34 -6.65
N PHE A 312 14.30 8.83 -7.38
CA PHE A 312 15.55 8.15 -7.66
C PHE A 312 16.20 7.58 -6.39
N PHE A 313 16.29 8.37 -5.32
CA PHE A 313 16.91 7.94 -4.06
C PHE A 313 16.12 6.80 -3.41
N LYS A 314 14.78 6.90 -3.37
CA LYS A 314 13.93 5.84 -2.82
C LYS A 314 14.09 4.54 -3.58
N LEU A 315 14.08 4.58 -4.91
CA LEU A 315 14.24 3.40 -5.77
C LEU A 315 15.63 2.78 -5.65
N CYS A 316 16.68 3.59 -5.58
CA CYS A 316 18.05 3.12 -5.33
C CYS A 316 18.20 2.50 -3.94
N GLY A 317 17.61 3.09 -2.91
CA GLY A 317 17.57 2.50 -1.58
C GLY A 317 16.84 1.15 -1.58
N TYR A 318 15.75 1.04 -2.35
CA TYR A 318 14.97 -0.20 -2.48
C TYR A 318 15.75 -1.31 -3.20
N LEU A 319 16.59 -0.97 -4.19
CA LEU A 319 17.53 -1.91 -4.81
C LEU A 319 18.51 -2.51 -3.79
N ILE A 320 19.10 -1.66 -2.95
CA ILE A 320 20.07 -2.09 -1.92
C ILE A 320 19.37 -2.95 -0.87
N TYR A 321 18.19 -2.52 -0.41
CA TYR A 321 17.31 -3.29 0.47
C TYR A 321 17.07 -4.71 -0.06
N TRP A 322 16.65 -4.82 -1.33
CA TRP A 322 16.41 -6.12 -1.96
C TRP A 322 17.65 -6.98 -2.09
N ARG A 323 18.81 -6.38 -2.39
CA ARG A 323 20.07 -7.12 -2.42
C ARG A 323 20.35 -7.75 -1.07
N MET A 324 20.24 -6.99 0.02
CA MET A 324 20.49 -7.52 1.38
C MET A 324 19.51 -8.63 1.75
N LEU A 325 18.22 -8.50 1.38
CA LEU A 325 17.25 -9.58 1.55
C LEU A 325 17.64 -10.84 0.77
N SER A 326 18.07 -10.69 -0.48
CA SER A 326 18.47 -11.82 -1.34
C SER A 326 19.72 -12.56 -0.83
N GLN A 327 20.53 -11.89 0.00
CA GLN A 327 21.71 -12.48 0.64
C GLN A 327 21.39 -13.18 1.98
N GLY A 328 20.11 -13.23 2.39
CA GLY A 328 19.66 -13.91 3.60
C GLY A 328 19.60 -13.04 4.85
N PHE A 329 19.88 -11.74 4.78
CA PHE A 329 19.92 -10.83 5.94
C PHE A 329 18.52 -10.34 6.39
N ILE A 330 17.50 -11.19 6.33
CA ILE A 330 16.09 -10.81 6.50
C ILE A 330 15.85 -10.15 7.87
N PHE A 331 16.26 -10.79 8.97
CA PHE A 331 16.01 -10.26 10.32
C PHE A 331 16.71 -8.93 10.59
N LYS A 332 17.97 -8.81 10.15
CA LYS A 332 18.77 -7.59 10.31
C LYS A 332 18.16 -6.45 9.50
N VAL A 333 17.76 -6.71 8.26
CA VAL A 333 17.12 -5.70 7.42
C VAL A 333 15.76 -5.26 7.99
N VAL A 334 14.96 -6.19 8.54
CA VAL A 334 13.66 -5.89 9.13
C VAL A 334 13.77 -5.02 10.39
N SER A 335 14.71 -5.29 11.30
CA SER A 335 14.88 -4.44 12.50
C SER A 335 15.26 -3.01 12.13
N HIS A 336 16.09 -2.84 11.10
CA HIS A 336 16.45 -1.54 10.56
C HIS A 336 15.28 -0.82 9.85
N GLN A 337 14.26 -1.52 9.35
CA GLN A 337 13.04 -0.88 8.85
C GLN A 337 12.23 -0.20 9.96
N VAL A 338 12.22 -0.76 11.18
CA VAL A 338 11.55 -0.14 12.34
C VAL A 338 12.20 1.21 12.66
N ILE A 339 13.53 1.24 12.72
CA ILE A 339 14.31 2.46 12.98
C ILE A 339 14.02 3.50 11.89
N LEU A 340 14.05 3.07 10.63
CA LEU A 340 13.74 3.95 9.51
C LEU A 340 12.33 4.51 9.57
N ALA A 341 11.33 3.71 9.96
CA ALA A 341 9.96 4.17 10.10
C ALA A 341 9.82 5.22 11.20
N ALA A 342 10.52 5.05 12.34
CA ALA A 342 10.56 6.05 13.40
C ALA A 342 11.23 7.34 12.92
N CYS A 343 12.41 7.25 12.28
CA CYS A 343 13.13 8.40 11.76
C CYS A 343 12.34 9.16 10.69
N THR A 344 11.71 8.49 9.73
CA THR A 344 10.90 9.16 8.69
C THR A 344 9.66 9.83 9.28
N SER A 345 9.08 9.26 10.34
CA SER A 345 7.96 9.87 11.05
C SER A 345 8.40 11.10 11.83
N LEU A 346 9.56 11.07 12.48
CA LEU A 346 10.15 12.24 13.13
C LEU A 346 10.46 13.35 12.11
N ILE A 347 11.05 13.01 10.96
CA ILE A 347 11.27 13.96 9.85
C ILE A 347 9.92 14.58 9.44
N ALA A 348 8.88 13.78 9.25
CA ALA A 348 7.56 14.28 8.91
C ALA A 348 6.98 15.23 9.98
N VAL A 349 7.04 14.87 11.26
CA VAL A 349 6.61 15.75 12.36
C VAL A 349 7.36 17.08 12.32
N ILE A 350 8.69 17.06 12.25
CA ILE A 350 9.52 18.27 12.27
C ILE A 350 9.18 19.17 11.07
N PHE A 351 9.18 18.63 9.85
CA PHE A 351 8.97 19.44 8.66
C PHE A 351 7.55 19.97 8.55
N ILE A 352 6.53 19.17 8.87
CA ILE A 352 5.12 19.60 8.83
C ILE A 352 4.85 20.67 9.89
N TYR A 353 5.47 20.54 11.07
CA TYR A 353 5.33 21.51 12.15
C TYR A 353 6.05 22.83 11.84
N VAL A 354 7.28 22.78 11.32
CA VAL A 354 8.12 23.97 11.08
C VAL A 354 7.76 24.70 9.79
N ILE A 355 7.40 23.97 8.73
CA ILE A 355 7.12 24.53 7.41
C ILE A 355 5.70 24.08 7.03
N PRO A 356 4.64 24.87 7.24
CA PRO A 356 3.26 24.38 7.19
C PRO A 356 2.85 23.67 5.87
N LYS A 357 2.17 24.34 4.94
CA LYS A 357 1.54 23.69 3.76
C LYS A 357 2.54 22.94 2.87
N SER A 358 3.82 23.32 2.86
CA SER A 358 4.85 22.72 2.01
C SER A 358 5.74 21.68 2.72
N GLY A 359 5.80 21.67 4.05
CA GLY A 359 6.70 20.80 4.81
C GLY A 359 6.42 19.33 4.64
N VAL A 360 5.17 18.95 4.38
CA VAL A 360 4.81 17.57 4.08
C VAL A 360 5.52 17.04 2.82
N TYR A 361 5.66 17.86 1.77
CA TYR A 361 6.33 17.46 0.54
C TYR A 361 7.85 17.37 0.75
N PHE A 362 8.43 18.32 1.49
CA PHE A 362 9.83 18.28 1.89
C PHE A 362 10.14 17.04 2.75
N SER A 363 9.24 16.67 3.66
CA SER A 363 9.43 15.49 4.50
C SER A 363 9.56 14.19 3.70
N ILE A 364 8.79 14.05 2.60
CA ILE A 364 8.90 12.90 1.70
C ILE A 364 10.28 12.88 1.04
N VAL A 365 10.67 14.02 0.46
CA VAL A 365 11.94 14.16 -0.26
C VAL A 365 13.12 13.84 0.65
N VAL A 366 13.15 14.46 1.83
CA VAL A 366 14.19 14.21 2.83
C VAL A 366 14.17 12.75 3.29
N SER A 367 12.99 12.16 3.47
CA SER A 367 12.86 10.74 3.81
C SER A 367 13.42 9.81 2.71
N PHE A 368 13.30 10.17 1.43
CA PHE A 368 13.87 9.38 0.32
C PHE A 368 15.39 9.41 0.34
N VAL A 369 15.96 10.61 0.51
CA VAL A 369 17.41 10.81 0.61
C VAL A 369 17.96 10.07 1.84
N PHE A 370 17.33 10.26 3.00
CA PHE A 370 17.70 9.57 4.23
C PHE A 370 17.63 8.05 4.08
N TYR A 371 16.54 7.52 3.50
CA TYR A 371 16.38 6.08 3.25
C TYR A 371 17.51 5.51 2.39
N PHE A 372 17.91 6.21 1.32
CA PHE A 372 19.02 5.78 0.47
C PHE A 372 20.36 5.70 1.22
N PHE A 373 20.75 6.79 1.88
CA PHE A 373 22.03 6.83 2.59
C PHE A 373 22.07 5.84 3.75
N TYR A 374 20.95 5.66 4.46
CA TYR A 374 20.85 4.67 5.52
C TYR A 374 20.99 3.24 4.99
N MET A 375 20.35 2.91 3.85
CA MET A 375 20.51 1.60 3.21
C MET A 375 21.94 1.36 2.75
N LEU A 376 22.62 2.38 2.19
CA LEU A 376 24.04 2.29 1.82
C LEU A 376 24.94 2.02 3.03
N PHE A 377 24.72 2.74 4.13
CA PHE A 377 25.45 2.55 5.38
C PHE A 377 25.25 1.12 5.92
N LEU A 378 23.99 0.67 5.97
CA LEU A 378 23.64 -0.65 6.47
C LEU A 378 24.30 -1.76 5.63
N ASP A 379 24.24 -1.64 4.32
CA ASP A 379 24.82 -2.61 3.40
C ASP A 379 26.35 -2.71 3.55
N ARG A 380 27.06 -1.58 3.72
CA ARG A 380 28.50 -1.57 4.01
C ARG A 380 28.80 -2.32 5.31
N LYS A 381 28.08 -1.98 6.39
CA LYS A 381 28.25 -2.60 7.72
C LYS A 381 27.98 -4.11 7.71
N ILE A 382 27.03 -4.56 6.90
CA ILE A 382 26.70 -5.99 6.77
C ILE A 382 27.81 -6.73 6.00
N ASN A 383 28.35 -6.13 4.95
CA ASN A 383 29.36 -6.77 4.11
C ASN A 383 30.77 -6.78 4.73
N THR A 384 31.08 -5.90 5.68
CA THR A 384 32.35 -5.91 6.43
C THR A 384 32.41 -6.94 7.56
N GLN A 385 31.31 -7.63 7.86
CA GLN A 385 31.25 -8.70 8.88
C GLN A 385 31.42 -10.11 8.30
N LYS A 386 31.70 -10.21 6.99
CA LYS A 386 32.16 -11.43 6.32
C LYS A 386 33.65 -11.32 6.12
#